data_AF-A0A356AV14-F1
#
_entry.id   AF-A0A356AV14-F1
#
_cell.length_a   1.000
_cell.length_b   1.000
_cell.length_c   1.000
_cell.angle_alpha   90.00
_cell.angle_beta   90.00
_cell.angle_gamma   90.00
#
_symmetry.space_group_name_H-M   'P 1'
#
loop_
_entity.id
_entity.type
_entity.pdbx_description
1 polymer ?
#
loop_
_entity_poly.entity_id
_entity_poly.type
_entity_poly.pdbx_seq_one_letter_code
_entity_poly.pdbx_strand_id
1 'polypeptide(L)' 'MKGNAQRGNQLAFGSFGIKSLDSKWITGNQIEAARVAVTRYMQRQGQVWVRIFPDKPITKKPAEVRMGKGKG' A
#
# COMPACT_ATOMS: atom_id res chain seq x y z
N MET A 1 0.78 -4.50 -13.72
CA MET A 1 -0.60 -3.97 -13.85
C MET A 1 -0.60 -3.03 -15.05
N LYS A 2 -1.67 -3.03 -15.85
CA LYS A 2 -1.79 -2.15 -17.02
C LYS A 2 -3.08 -1.33 -16.90
N GLY A 3 -3.02 -0.07 -17.33
CA GLY A 3 -4.16 0.84 -17.36
C GLY A 3 -4.24 1.81 -16.18
N ASN A 4 -5.10 2.82 -16.33
CA ASN A 4 -5.33 3.87 -15.34
C ASN A 4 -6.40 3.46 -14.32
N ALA A 5 -6.23 3.92 -13.08
CA ALA A 5 -7.21 3.67 -12.03
C ALA A 5 -8.54 4.40 -12.31
N GLN A 6 -9.64 3.66 -12.34
CA GLN A 6 -11.00 4.20 -12.48
C GLN A 6 -11.66 4.54 -11.13
N ARG A 7 -11.11 4.05 -10.01
CA ARG A 7 -11.62 4.25 -8.65
C ARG A 7 -10.51 4.77 -7.73
N GLY A 8 -10.88 5.47 -6.65
CA GLY A 8 -9.93 5.98 -5.66
C GLY A 8 -8.95 7.03 -6.20
N ASN A 9 -9.24 7.60 -7.36
CA ASN A 9 -8.37 8.51 -8.12
C ASN A 9 -8.68 10.00 -7.89
N GLN A 10 -9.72 10.32 -7.13
CA GLN A 10 -10.12 11.66 -6.70
C GLN A 10 -9.88 11.84 -5.20
N LEU A 11 -9.74 13.08 -4.73
CA LEU A 11 -9.63 13.38 -3.31
C LEU A 11 -10.99 13.20 -2.62
N ALA A 12 -11.08 12.33 -1.61
CA ALA A 12 -12.33 12.07 -0.88
C ALA A 12 -12.38 12.75 0.50
N PHE A 13 -11.21 13.03 1.09
CA PHE A 13 -11.09 13.59 2.44
C PHE A 13 -9.93 14.59 2.47
N GLY A 14 -10.03 15.58 3.35
CA GLY A 14 -9.02 16.61 3.54
C GLY A 14 -8.90 17.57 2.35
N SER A 15 -7.89 18.43 2.42
CA SER A 15 -7.63 19.46 1.40
C SER A 15 -6.58 19.04 0.37
N PHE A 16 -5.76 18.03 0.70
CA PHE A 16 -4.63 17.58 -0.12
C PHE A 16 -4.53 16.06 -0.10
N GLY A 17 -3.96 15.48 -1.16
CA GLY A 17 -3.73 14.05 -1.26
C GLY A 17 -2.55 13.70 -2.15
N ILE A 18 -1.99 12.52 -1.92
CA ILE A 18 -0.92 11.94 -2.72
C ILE A 18 -1.53 10.97 -3.74
N LYS A 19 -1.17 11.14 -5.01
CA LYS A 19 -1.61 10.27 -6.11
C LYS A 19 -0.40 9.54 -6.70
N SER A 20 -0.57 8.25 -7.00
CA SER A 20 0.46 7.49 -7.73
C SER A 20 0.44 7.86 -9.22
N LEU A 21 1.63 8.04 -9.78
CA LEU A 21 1.81 8.19 -11.23
C LEU A 21 2.01 6.83 -11.91
N ASP A 22 2.49 5.85 -11.16
CA ASP A 22 2.82 4.51 -11.65
C ASP A 22 2.05 3.41 -10.92
N SER A 23 2.12 2.20 -11.47
CA SER A 23 1.47 1.03 -10.89
C SER A 23 2.49 0.06 -10.27
N LYS A 24 2.33 -0.22 -8.98
CA LYS A 24 3.15 -1.17 -8.24
C LYS A 24 2.36 -1.82 -7.10
N TRP A 25 2.73 -3.04 -6.74
CA TRP A 25 2.24 -3.68 -5.51
C TRP A 25 2.88 -3.01 -4.30
N ILE A 26 2.05 -2.62 -3.34
CA ILE A 26 2.49 -1.99 -2.09
C ILE A 26 2.15 -2.93 -0.94
N THR A 27 3.11 -3.14 -0.03
CA THR A 27 2.91 -3.98 1.17
C THR A 27 2.31 -3.16 2.31
N GLY A 28 1.68 -3.84 3.28
CA GLY A 28 1.18 -3.18 4.49
C GLY A 28 2.26 -2.41 5.24
N ASN A 29 3.47 -2.96 5.31
CA ASN A 29 4.61 -2.32 5.96
C ASN A 29 5.01 -1.00 5.28
N GLN A 30 4.93 -0.92 3.96
CA GLN A 30 5.22 0.31 3.22
C GLN A 30 4.17 1.40 3.47
N ILE A 31 2.89 1.01 3.53
CA ILE A 31 1.78 1.91 3.86
C ILE A 31 1.94 2.45 5.28
N GLU A 32 2.29 1.58 6.23
CA GLU A 32 2.48 1.95 7.63
C GLU A 32 3.72 2.84 7.81
N ALA A 33 4.82 2.54 7.13
CA ALA A 33 6.01 3.38 7.14
C ALA A 33 5.71 4.80 6.63
N ALA A 34 4.95 4.92 5.54
CA ALA A 34 4.51 6.21 5.01
C ALA A 34 3.61 6.97 5.99
N ARG A 35 2.64 6.28 6.62
CA ARG A 35 1.77 6.88 7.64
C ARG A 35 2.56 7.43 8.82
N VAL A 36 3.49 6.63 9.35
CA VAL A 36 4.35 7.03 10.47
C VAL A 36 5.23 8.23 10.09
N ALA A 37 5.82 8.23 8.90
CA ALA A 37 6.64 9.35 8.41
C ALA A 37 5.84 10.66 8.34
N VAL A 38 4.65 10.62 7.73
CA VAL A 38 3.75 11.78 7.64
C VAL A 38 3.34 12.26 9.04
N THR A 39 2.90 11.35 9.91
CA THR A 39 2.49 11.70 11.28
C THR A 39 3.63 12.32 12.09
N ARG A 40 4.87 11.82 11.94
CA ARG A 40 6.05 12.41 12.60
C ARG A 40 6.36 13.81 12.08
N TYR A 41 6.34 14.00 10.77
CA TYR A 41 6.63 15.29 10.16
C TYR A 41 5.57 16.35 10.51
N MET A 42 4.30 15.96 10.56
CA MET A 42 3.19 16.81 10.99
C MET A 42 3.11 16.98 12.53
N GLN A 43 4.04 16.39 13.29
CA GLN A 43 4.04 16.43 14.77
C GLN A 43 2.69 16.00 15.38
N ARG A 44 2.02 15.03 14.75
CA ARG A 44 0.68 14.51 15.12
C ARG A 44 -0.44 15.56 15.08
N GLN A 45 -0.21 16.69 14.41
CA GLN A 45 -1.23 17.70 14.16
C GLN A 45 -1.96 17.38 12.85
N GLY A 46 -3.27 17.58 12.84
CA GLY A 46 -4.12 17.26 11.68
C GLY A 46 -4.52 15.79 11.59
N GLN A 47 -5.28 15.48 10.53
CA GLN A 47 -5.82 14.15 10.28
C GLN A 47 -5.20 13.56 9.02
N VAL A 48 -4.88 12.26 9.06
CA VAL A 48 -4.27 11.51 7.95
C VAL A 48 -5.17 10.35 7.61
N TRP A 49 -5.51 10.21 6.33
CA TRP A 49 -6.33 9.11 5.82
C TRP A 49 -5.50 8.23 4.89
N VAL A 50 -5.54 6.92 5.15
CA VAL A 50 -4.97 5.90 4.27
C VAL A 50 -6.11 5.27 3.46
N ARG A 51 -6.03 5.34 2.13
CA ARG A 51 -7.11 4.90 1.22
C ARG A 51 -6.84 3.59 0.50
N ILE A 52 -5.68 2.99 0.73
CA ILE A 52 -5.27 1.72 0.13
C ILE A 52 -4.99 0.71 1.23
N PHE A 53 -5.25 -0.57 0.96
CA PHE A 53 -4.96 -1.68 1.84
C PHE A 53 -4.31 -2.80 1.01
N PRO A 54 -3.34 -3.56 1.57
CA PRO A 54 -2.75 -4.71 0.87
C PRO A 54 -3.75 -5.87 0.85
N ASP A 55 -4.64 -5.86 -0.14
CA ASP A 55 -5.70 -6.85 -0.31
C ASP A 55 -5.22 -8.16 -0.95
N LYS A 56 -4.09 -8.13 -1.66
CA LYS A 56 -3.58 -9.29 -2.39
C LYS A 56 -2.63 -10.14 -1.54
N PRO A 57 -3.02 -11.38 -1.17
CA PRO A 57 -2.10 -12.30 -0.52
C PRO A 57 -1.03 -12.77 -1.51
N ILE A 58 0.22 -12.83 -1.05
CA ILE A 58 1.37 -13.37 -1.80
C ILE A 58 1.89 -14.57 -1.04
N THR A 59 1.83 -15.75 -1.66
CA THR A 59 2.36 -17.01 -1.11
C THR A 59 3.85 -17.12 -1.43
N LYS A 60 4.64 -17.69 -0.52
CA LYS A 60 6.07 -17.90 -0.72
C LYS A 60 6.51 -19.16 0.03
N LYS A 61 7.04 -20.13 -0.72
CA LYS A 61 7.63 -21.33 -0.16
C LYS A 61 8.83 -20.98 0.74
N PRO A 62 9.00 -21.68 1.87
CA PRO A 62 10.20 -21.57 2.69
C PRO A 62 11.47 -21.82 1.86
N ALA A 63 12.59 -21.24 2.27
CA ALA A 63 13.85 -21.37 1.52
C ALA A 63 14.37 -22.81 1.42
N GLU A 64 13.96 -23.67 2.34
CA GLU A 64 14.52 -25.02 2.54
C GLU A 64 13.72 -26.13 1.83
N VAL A 65 12.61 -25.80 1.15
CA VAL A 65 11.77 -26.82 0.51
C VAL A 65 12.13 -26.99 -0.96
N ARG A 66 12.16 -28.26 -1.41
CA ARG A 66 12.26 -28.60 -2.84
C ARG A 66 10.98 -28.16 -3.59
N MET A 67 11.12 -27.94 -4.89
CA MET A 67 9.99 -27.65 -5.77
C MET A 67 8.97 -28.81 -5.78
N GLY A 68 7.67 -28.50 -5.94
CA GLY A 68 6.57 -29.47 -5.86
C GLY A 68 5.68 -29.32 -4.61
N LYS A 69 4.77 -30.27 -4.35
CA LYS A 69 3.86 -30.33 -3.17
C LYS A 69 2.84 -29.19 -3.00
N GLY A 70 2.43 -28.51 -4.08
CA GLY A 70 1.37 -27.49 -4.03
C GLY A 70 1.86 -26.09 -3.64
N LYS A 71 0.93 -25.21 -3.23
CA LYS A 71 1.21 -23.80 -2.88
C LYS A 71 1.64 -23.68 -1.41
N GLY A 72 2.66 -22.87 -1.18
CA GLY A 72 3.19 -22.36 0.08
C GLY A 72 3.78 -21.00 -0.21
#